data_AF-A0A522YJ27-F1
#
_entry.id   AF-A0A522YJ27-F1
#
_cell.length_a   1.000
_cell.length_b   1.000
_cell.length_c   1.000
_cell.angle_alpha   90.00
_cell.angle_beta   90.00
_cell.angle_gamma   90.00
#
_symmetry.space_group_name_H-M   'P 1'
#
loop_
_entity.id
_entity.type
_entity.pdbx_description
1 polymer ?
#
loop_
_entity_poly.entity_id
_entity_poly.type
_entity_poly.pdbx_seq_one_letter_code
_entity_poly.pdbx_strand_id
1 'polypeptide(L)'
;AIKTRLEQRSSMLEKAKGRQPLWWGILKDLSNSTPKEVLLQKIITTDTEEPKKIKLVGKIFAKFTIVDLALSQYMMALDDSPFFSNVELLGSKTDMYSAIPAAEFEISCTLNY
;
A
#
# COMPACT_ATOMS: atom_id res chain seq x y z
N ALA A 1 25.08 9.87 -37.09
CA ALA A 1 25.45 10.52 -35.82
C ALA A 1 24.24 10.95 -34.97
N ILE A 2 23.22 11.62 -35.53
CA ILE A 2 22.06 12.11 -34.75
C ILE A 2 21.11 10.99 -34.29
N LYS A 3 20.81 10.00 -35.15
CA LYS A 3 19.96 8.84 -34.80
C LYS A 3 20.53 8.01 -33.64
N THR A 4 21.83 7.78 -33.63
CA THR A 4 22.53 6.99 -32.60
C THR A 4 22.48 7.64 -31.22
N ARG A 5 22.52 8.99 -31.14
CA ARG A 5 22.32 9.72 -29.87
C ARG A 5 20.88 9.65 -29.38
N LEU A 6 19.91 9.61 -30.29
CA LEU A 6 18.49 9.50 -29.95
C LEU A 6 18.15 8.10 -29.42
N GLU A 7 18.70 7.06 -30.04
CA GLU A 7 18.59 5.66 -29.60
C GLU A 7 19.28 5.43 -28.25
N GLN A 8 20.46 6.02 -28.03
CA GLN A 8 21.13 5.95 -26.74
C GLN A 8 20.33 6.66 -25.64
N ARG A 9 19.83 7.87 -25.90
CA ARG A 9 19.01 8.63 -24.94
C ARG A 9 17.69 7.94 -24.63
N SER A 10 17.02 7.36 -25.63
CA SER A 10 15.80 6.58 -25.40
C SER A 10 16.07 5.31 -24.60
N SER A 11 17.16 4.58 -24.86
CA SER A 11 17.50 3.41 -24.03
C SER A 11 17.92 3.79 -22.60
N MET A 12 18.54 4.95 -22.41
CA MET A 12 18.86 5.48 -21.08
C MET A 12 17.59 5.95 -20.35
N LEU A 13 16.64 6.54 -21.07
CA LEU A 13 15.33 6.89 -20.53
C LEU A 13 14.54 5.63 -20.17
N GLU A 14 14.51 4.60 -21.02
CA GLU A 14 13.84 3.33 -20.72
C GLU A 14 14.49 2.59 -19.53
N LYS A 15 15.82 2.65 -19.39
CA LYS A 15 16.54 2.13 -18.21
C LYS A 15 16.32 2.97 -16.95
N ALA A 16 16.21 4.30 -17.09
CA ALA A 16 15.94 5.22 -15.97
C ALA A 16 14.46 5.24 -15.57
N LYS A 17 13.57 4.89 -16.49
CA LYS A 17 12.14 4.61 -16.30
C LYS A 17 11.96 3.20 -15.72
N GLY A 18 12.87 2.82 -14.81
CA GLY A 18 12.84 1.58 -14.05
C GLY A 18 11.40 1.33 -13.63
N ARG A 19 10.91 0.13 -13.95
CA ARG A 19 9.49 -0.28 -13.93
C ARG A 19 8.71 0.57 -12.92
N GLN A 20 7.98 1.56 -13.42
CA GLN A 20 7.20 2.40 -12.53
C GLN A 20 5.97 1.59 -12.11
N PRO A 21 5.66 1.52 -10.81
CA PRO A 21 4.44 0.88 -10.35
C PRO A 21 3.25 1.51 -11.09
N LEU A 22 2.28 0.70 -11.49
CA LEU A 22 1.05 1.20 -12.10
C LEU A 22 0.16 1.83 -11.00
N TRP A 23 0.59 2.98 -10.49
CA TRP A 23 0.01 3.66 -9.32
C TRP A 23 -1.50 3.84 -9.42
N TRP A 24 -2.01 4.11 -10.62
CA TRP A 24 -3.45 4.19 -10.84
C TRP A 24 -4.19 2.90 -10.48
N GLY A 25 -3.68 1.75 -10.93
CA GLY A 25 -4.28 0.45 -10.61
C GLY A 25 -4.08 0.09 -9.15
N ILE A 26 -2.89 0.34 -8.61
CA ILE A 26 -2.56 0.10 -7.19
C ILE A 26 -3.51 0.89 -6.28
N LEU A 27 -3.70 2.19 -6.53
CA LEU A 27 -4.57 3.04 -5.71
C LEU A 27 -6.05 2.69 -5.90
N LYS A 28 -6.46 2.30 -7.11
CA LYS A 28 -7.83 1.84 -7.37
C LYS A 28 -8.12 0.55 -6.60
N ASP A 29 -7.20 -0.41 -6.66
CA ASP A 29 -7.32 -1.67 -5.98
C ASP A 29 -7.32 -1.48 -4.46
N LEU A 30 -6.38 -0.67 -3.95
CA LEU A 30 -6.34 -0.26 -2.55
C LEU A 30 -7.68 0.36 -2.10
N SER A 31 -8.26 1.23 -2.90
CA SER A 31 -9.56 1.85 -2.60
C SER A 31 -10.71 0.84 -2.59
N ASN A 32 -10.65 -0.20 -3.42
CA ASN A 32 -11.66 -1.26 -3.46
C ASN A 32 -11.52 -2.22 -2.26
N SER A 33 -10.27 -2.55 -1.89
CA SER A 33 -9.96 -3.46 -0.78
C SER A 33 -10.07 -2.78 0.59
N THR A 34 -10.13 -1.44 0.63
CA THR A 34 -10.31 -0.68 1.88
C THR A 34 -11.78 -0.72 2.31
N PRO A 35 -12.12 -1.37 3.45
CA PRO A 35 -13.49 -1.41 3.95
C PRO A 35 -13.93 -0.04 4.48
N LYS A 36 -15.25 0.17 4.63
CA LYS A 36 -15.82 1.48 5.05
C LYS A 36 -15.39 1.89 6.46
N GLU A 37 -14.99 0.92 7.26
CA GLU A 37 -14.52 1.04 8.62
C GLU A 37 -13.07 1.52 8.71
N VAL A 38 -12.31 1.49 7.61
CA VAL A 38 -10.91 1.89 7.55
C VAL A 38 -10.78 3.29 6.95
N LEU A 39 -10.09 4.15 7.70
CA LEU A 39 -9.62 5.44 7.23
C LEU A 39 -8.11 5.36 6.99
N LEU A 40 -7.72 5.32 5.72
CA LEU A 40 -6.32 5.42 5.34
C LEU A 40 -5.86 6.88 5.46
N GLN A 41 -4.80 7.13 6.24
CA GLN A 41 -4.31 8.48 6.50
C GLN A 41 -3.06 8.80 5.69
N LYS A 42 -2.16 7.83 5.54
CA LYS A 42 -0.89 8.01 4.82
C LYS A 42 -0.52 6.76 4.05
N ILE A 43 0.04 7.00 2.87
CA ILE A 43 0.71 6.00 2.05
C ILE A 43 2.14 6.48 1.91
N ILE A 44 3.10 5.67 2.34
CA ILE A 44 4.52 5.98 2.30
C ILE A 44 5.20 4.97 1.38
N THR A 45 5.95 5.46 0.41
CA THR A 45 6.65 4.63 -0.57
C THR A 45 8.13 4.90 -0.45
N THR A 46 8.93 3.84 -0.38
CA THR A 46 10.40 3.97 -0.33
C THR A 46 10.95 3.60 -1.69
N ASP A 47 11.57 4.56 -2.38
CA ASP A 47 12.13 4.35 -3.73
C ASP A 47 13.50 3.64 -3.72
N THR A 48 14.06 3.38 -2.54
CA THR A 48 15.41 2.84 -2.36
C THR A 48 15.49 1.33 -2.19
N GLU A 49 14.36 0.63 -2.00
CA GLU A 49 14.35 -0.84 -1.82
C GLU A 49 13.73 -1.52 -3.05
N GLU A 50 14.41 -2.52 -3.62
CA GLU A 50 13.84 -3.49 -4.55
C GLU A 50 13.69 -4.84 -3.82
N PRO A 51 12.48 -5.44 -3.76
CA PRO A 51 11.20 -4.94 -4.29
C PRO A 51 10.66 -3.74 -3.50
N LYS A 52 9.94 -2.82 -4.17
CA LYS A 52 9.43 -1.60 -3.51
C LYS A 52 8.45 -1.94 -2.41
N LYS A 53 8.73 -1.43 -1.21
CA LYS A 53 7.81 -1.52 -0.08
C LYS A 53 6.91 -0.29 -0.01
N ILE A 54 5.65 -0.55 0.33
CA ILE A 54 4.63 0.44 0.62
C ILE A 54 4.20 0.28 2.07
N LYS A 55 4.15 1.40 2.80
CA LYS A 55 3.60 1.44 4.15
C LYS A 55 2.27 2.17 4.14
N LEU A 56 1.27 1.53 4.73
CA LEU A 56 -0.09 2.00 4.87
C LEU A 56 -0.32 2.35 6.34
N VAL A 57 -0.56 3.62 6.62
CA VAL A 57 -0.88 4.10 7.97
C VAL A 57 -2.31 4.60 7.97
N GLY A 58 -3.10 4.12 8.93
CA GLY A 58 -4.50 4.49 9.02
C GLY A 58 -5.10 4.21 10.38
N LYS A 59 -6.41 4.43 10.44
CA LYS A 59 -7.22 4.16 11.62
C LYS A 59 -8.42 3.33 11.21
N ILE A 60 -8.72 2.30 11.98
CA ILE A 60 -9.90 1.47 11.79
C ILE A 60 -10.91 1.76 12.91
N PHE A 61 -12.17 1.89 12.54
CA PHE A 61 -13.28 2.20 13.44
C PHE A 61 -14.27 1.04 13.43
N ALA A 62 -14.27 0.26 14.50
CA ALA A 62 -15.11 -0.92 14.59
C ALA A 62 -16.43 -0.56 15.28
N LYS A 63 -17.39 0.00 14.53
CA LYS A 63 -18.73 0.33 15.04
C LYS A 63 -19.56 -0.91 15.39
N PHE A 64 -19.33 -2.02 14.69
CA PHE A 64 -20.17 -3.23 14.73
C PHE A 64 -19.37 -4.54 14.89
N THR A 65 -18.05 -4.47 15.04
CA THR A 65 -17.14 -5.64 15.04
C THR A 65 -15.99 -5.44 16.03
N ILE A 66 -15.20 -6.48 16.26
CA ILE A 66 -13.91 -6.40 16.96
C ILE A 66 -12.88 -5.79 16.00
N VAL A 67 -12.09 -4.84 16.49
CA VAL A 67 -11.06 -4.12 15.72
C VAL A 67 -10.08 -5.09 15.05
N ASP A 68 -9.63 -6.10 15.77
CA ASP A 68 -8.67 -7.10 15.27
C ASP A 68 -9.23 -7.94 14.12
N LEU A 69 -10.53 -8.24 14.14
CA LEU A 69 -11.20 -8.97 13.07
C LEU A 69 -11.24 -8.13 11.79
N ALA A 70 -11.63 -6.86 11.91
CA ALA A 70 -11.72 -5.96 10.78
C ALA A 70 -10.32 -5.66 10.18
N LEU A 71 -9.29 -5.57 11.03
CA LEU A 71 -7.90 -5.42 10.61
C LEU A 71 -7.41 -6.67 9.87
N SER A 72 -7.70 -7.86 10.40
CA SER A 72 -7.35 -9.13 9.77
C SER A 72 -8.03 -9.30 8.40
N GLN A 73 -9.31 -8.94 8.29
CA GLN A 73 -10.04 -8.93 7.02
C GLN A 73 -9.42 -7.97 6.00
N TYR A 74 -9.01 -6.78 6.44
CA TYR A 74 -8.33 -5.82 5.57
C TYR A 74 -6.97 -6.36 5.09
N MET A 75 -6.18 -6.98 5.97
CA MET A 75 -4.91 -7.61 5.58
C MET A 75 -5.11 -8.75 4.58
N MET A 76 -6.12 -9.60 4.77
CA MET A 76 -6.46 -10.66 3.80
C MET A 76 -6.86 -10.08 2.44
N ALA A 77 -7.63 -8.99 2.41
CA ALA A 77 -8.02 -8.33 1.16
C ALA A 77 -6.83 -7.68 0.43
N LEU A 78 -5.83 -7.20 1.18
CA LEU A 78 -4.58 -6.72 0.60
C LEU A 78 -3.75 -7.89 0.05
N ASP A 79 -3.69 -9.02 0.74
CA ASP A 79 -2.90 -10.19 0.31
C ASP A 79 -3.50 -10.92 -0.90
N ASP A 80 -4.83 -10.85 -1.08
CA ASP A 80 -5.53 -11.37 -2.27
C ASP A 80 -5.36 -10.47 -3.51
N SER A 81 -4.81 -9.26 -3.33
CA SER A 81 -4.55 -8.34 -4.45
C SER A 81 -3.37 -8.80 -5.30
N PRO A 82 -3.45 -8.67 -6.64
CA PRO A 82 -2.31 -8.96 -7.51
C PRO A 82 -1.16 -7.94 -7.35
N PHE A 83 -1.41 -6.79 -6.72
CA PHE A 83 -0.43 -5.70 -6.59
C PHE A 83 0.38 -5.75 -5.30
N PHE A 84 -0.12 -6.45 -4.27
CA PHE A 84 0.50 -6.48 -2.95
C PHE A 84 0.91 -7.91 -2.58
N SER A 85 2.01 -8.05 -1.86
CA SER A 85 2.48 -9.33 -1.30
C SER A 85 3.28 -9.08 -0.03
N ASN A 86 3.50 -10.11 0.78
CA ASN A 86 4.17 -9.99 2.08
C ASN A 86 3.51 -8.89 2.94
N VAL A 87 2.19 -9.00 3.13
CA VAL A 87 1.42 -8.07 3.95
C VAL A 87 1.71 -8.34 5.42
N GLU A 88 2.38 -7.40 6.09
CA GLU A 88 2.79 -7.52 7.49
C GLU A 88 2.24 -6.37 8.32
N LEU A 89 1.71 -6.68 9.50
CA LEU A 89 1.31 -5.67 10.48
C LEU A 89 2.56 -5.24 11.27
N LEU A 90 2.99 -3.98 11.08
CA LEU A 90 4.11 -3.40 11.82
C LEU A 90 3.71 -2.97 13.23
N GLY A 91 2.45 -2.59 13.40
CA GLY A 91 1.92 -2.24 14.71
C GLY A 91 0.45 -1.87 14.66
N SER A 92 -0.21 -2.06 15.80
CA SER A 92 -1.58 -1.58 16.04
C SER A 92 -1.66 -0.96 17.43
N LYS A 93 -2.24 0.23 17.53
CA LYS A 93 -2.48 0.92 18.80
C LYS A 93 -3.97 1.12 19.00
N THR A 94 -4.54 0.35 19.92
CA THR A 94 -5.95 0.47 20.30
C THR A 94 -6.18 1.70 21.17
N ASP A 95 -7.17 2.50 20.81
CA ASP A 95 -7.63 3.64 21.61
C ASP A 95 -8.84 3.21 22.46
N MET A 96 -8.56 2.78 23.69
CA MET A 96 -9.56 2.28 24.64
C MET A 96 -10.44 3.38 25.25
N TYR A 97 -10.11 4.66 25.02
CA TYR A 97 -10.83 5.81 25.59
C TYR A 97 -11.81 6.46 24.61
N SER A 98 -11.88 5.93 23.38
CA SER A 98 -12.75 6.44 22.33
C SER A 98 -14.18 5.90 22.45
N ALA A 99 -15.17 6.75 22.17
CA ALA A 99 -16.60 6.37 22.21
C ALA A 99 -16.97 5.31 21.16
N ILE A 100 -16.12 5.09 20.15
CA ILE A 100 -16.22 4.05 19.14
C ILE A 100 -14.87 3.32 19.14
N PRO A 101 -14.81 2.00 19.42
CA PRO A 101 -13.57 1.25 19.42
C PRO A 101 -12.78 1.50 18.13
N ALA A 102 -11.57 2.03 18.30
CA ALA A 102 -10.71 2.35 17.17
C ALA A 102 -9.27 1.88 17.45
N ALA A 103 -8.57 1.51 16.39
CA ALA A 103 -7.13 1.31 16.46
C ALA A 103 -6.44 2.02 15.30
N GLU A 104 -5.31 2.63 15.62
CA GLU A 104 -4.33 3.03 14.61
C GLU A 104 -3.57 1.79 14.16
N PHE A 105 -3.29 1.67 12.87
CA PHE A 105 -2.52 0.57 12.31
C PHE A 105 -1.41 1.09 11.40
N GLU A 106 -0.34 0.31 11.33
CA GLU A 106 0.72 0.44 10.34
C GLU A 106 0.92 -0.93 9.68
N ILE A 107 0.66 -0.99 8.37
CA ILE A 107 0.83 -2.20 7.56
C ILE A 107 1.95 -1.95 6.54
N SER A 108 2.82 -2.93 6.37
CA SER A 108 3.84 -2.96 5.32
C SER A 108 3.45 -3.99 4.27
N CYS A 109 3.52 -3.61 3.00
CA CYS A 109 3.35 -4.54 1.88
C CYS A 109 4.51 -4.37 0.89
N THR A 110 4.79 -5.42 0.13
CA THR A 110 5.66 -5.38 -1.05
C THR A 110 4.80 -5.17 -2.30
N LEU A 111 5.23 -4.28 -3.20
CA LEU A 111 4.56 -4.05 -4.47
C LEU A 111 5.09 -5.02 -5.53
N ASN A 112 4.19 -5.75 -6.18
CA ASN A 112 4.50 -6.59 -7.34
C ASN A 112 4.21 -5.83 -8.64
N TYR A 113 5.23 -5.60 -9.49
CA TYR A 113 5.10 -4.95 -10.79
C TYR A 113 6.22 -5.25 -11.82
#